data_AF-A0A1G8S383-F1
#
_entry.id   AF-A0A1G8S383-F1
#
_cell.length_a   1.000
_cell.length_b   1.000
_cell.length_c   1.000
_cell.angle_alpha   90.00
_cell.angle_beta   90.00
_cell.angle_gamma   90.00
#
_symmetry.space_group_name_H-M   'P 1'
#
loop_
_entity.id
_entity.type
_entity.pdbx_description
1 polymer ?
#
loop_
_entity_poly.entity_id
_entity_poly.type
_entity_poly.pdbx_seq_one_letter_code
_entity_poly.pdbx_strand_id
1 'polypeptide(L)' 'MDPEENPLANPNVRVMLGLMSSLTIVVVAVLVVDDTLLTGLMVAIAAVDAVVTPYILGQAIENAESEETRQQV' A
#
# COMPACT_ATOMS: atom_id res chain seq x y z
N MET A 1 7.93 -3.54 -23.49
CA MET A 1 8.15 -3.83 -22.08
C MET A 1 7.47 -5.14 -21.74
N ASP A 2 8.23 -6.10 -21.24
CA ASP A 2 7.74 -7.41 -20.81
C ASP A 2 6.93 -7.26 -19.50
N PRO A 3 5.85 -8.02 -19.28
CA PRO A 3 5.08 -7.99 -18.03
C PRO A 3 5.87 -8.39 -16.77
N GLU A 4 7.16 -8.72 -16.91
CA GLU A 4 8.12 -8.95 -15.82
C GLU A 4 8.87 -7.67 -15.35
N GLU A 5 8.79 -6.54 -16.07
CA GLU A 5 9.60 -5.34 -15.76
C GLU A 5 9.14 -4.53 -14.54
N ASN A 6 7.86 -4.59 -14.13
CA ASN A 6 7.40 -3.94 -12.90
C ASN A 6 6.16 -4.63 -12.26
N PRO A 7 6.35 -5.51 -11.26
CA PRO A 7 5.25 -6.21 -10.61
C PRO A 7 4.26 -5.28 -9.89
N LEU A 8 4.68 -4.06 -9.54
CA LEU A 8 3.83 -3.06 -8.88
C LEU A 8 2.89 -2.35 -9.87
N ALA A 9 3.08 -2.49 -11.19
CA ALA A 9 2.15 -1.96 -12.18
C ALA A 9 0.81 -2.72 -12.18
N ASN A 10 0.78 -3.92 -11.61
CA ASN A 10 -0.46 -4.69 -11.47
C ASN A 10 -1.28 -4.17 -10.25
N PRO A 11 -2.53 -3.69 -10.45
CA PRO A 11 -3.38 -3.23 -9.35
C PRO A 11 -3.63 -4.30 -8.29
N ASN A 12 -3.69 -5.58 -8.65
CA ASN A 12 -3.92 -6.66 -7.69
C ASN A 12 -2.72 -6.85 -6.75
N VAL A 13 -1.50 -6.68 -7.26
CA VAL A 13 -0.27 -6.78 -6.45
C VAL A 13 -0.22 -5.62 -5.45
N ARG A 14 -0.58 -4.41 -5.87
CA ARG A 14 -0.67 -3.22 -5.00
C ARG A 14 -1.68 -3.41 -3.87
N VAL A 15 -2.85 -3.96 -4.19
CA VAL A 15 -3.88 -4.26 -3.20
C VAL A 15 -3.42 -5.36 -2.24
N MET A 16 -2.85 -6.47 -2.72
CA MET A 16 -2.33 -7.51 -1.83
C MET A 16 -1.22 -7.00 -0.91
N LEU A 17 -0.34 -6.14 -1.40
CA LEU A 17 0.71 -5.52 -0.60
C LEU A 17 0.12 -4.65 0.53
N GLY A 18 -0.85 -3.78 0.19
CA GLY A 18 -1.55 -2.96 1.18
C GLY A 18 -2.33 -3.79 2.20
N LEU A 19 -2.97 -4.88 1.76
CA LEU A 19 -3.70 -5.79 2.65
C LEU A 19 -2.76 -6.55 3.59
N MET A 20 -1.58 -6.97 3.15
CA MET A 20 -0.60 -7.65 4.00
C MET A 20 -0.03 -6.72 5.07
N SER A 21 0.26 -5.46 4.71
CA SER A 21 0.67 -4.42 5.68
C SER A 21 -0.43 -4.20 6.71
N SER A 22 -1.65 -3.91 6.25
CA SER A 22 -2.82 -3.68 7.10
C SER A 22 -3.10 -4.86 8.03
N LEU A 23 -3.03 -6.09 7.52
CA LEU A 23 -3.22 -7.30 8.33
C LEU A 23 -2.18 -7.39 9.45
N THR A 24 -0.92 -7.05 9.17
CA THR A 24 0.15 -7.04 10.18
C THR A 24 -0.17 -6.03 11.30
N ILE A 25 -0.63 -4.83 10.94
CA ILE A 25 -1.02 -3.80 11.92
C ILE A 25 -2.20 -4.29 12.78
N VAL A 26 -3.22 -4.88 12.16
CA VAL A 26 -4.39 -5.42 12.88
C VAL A 26 -3.99 -6.54 13.83
N VAL A 27 -3.13 -7.46 13.40
CA VAL A 27 -2.64 -8.56 14.24
C VAL A 27 -1.89 -8.03 15.46
N VAL A 28 -1.01 -7.04 15.26
CA VAL A 28 -0.29 -6.39 16.37
C VAL A 28 -1.27 -5.66 17.31
N ALA A 29 -2.21 -4.90 16.75
CA ALA A 29 -3.19 -4.15 17.54
C ALA A 29 -4.06 -5.05 18.43
N VAL A 30 -4.46 -6.23 17.93
CA VAL A 30 -5.35 -7.14 18.67
C VAL A 30 -4.60 -8.05 19.64
N LEU A 31 -3.38 -8.50 19.29
CA LEU A 31 -2.65 -9.49 20.11
C LEU A 31 -1.66 -8.88 21.10
N VAL A 32 -1.22 -7.63 20.89
CA VAL A 32 -0.13 -7.02 21.66
C VAL A 32 -0.58 -5.80 22.46
N VAL A 33 -1.64 -5.11 22.03
CA VAL A 33 -2.11 -3.88 22.69
C VAL A 33 -3.30 -4.19 23.58
N ASP A 34 -3.13 -4.01 24.89
CA ASP A 34 -4.20 -4.22 25.89
C ASP A 34 -5.14 -3.00 26.03
N ASP A 35 -4.69 -1.82 25.62
CA ASP A 35 -5.46 -0.58 25.70
C ASP A 35 -6.47 -0.48 24.54
N THR A 36 -7.75 -0.55 24.87
CA THR A 36 -8.86 -0.53 23.90
C THR A 36 -8.87 0.71 23.00
N LEU A 37 -8.48 1.89 23.51
CA LEU A 37 -8.44 3.11 22.70
C LEU A 37 -7.29 3.04 21.70
N LEU A 38 -6.12 2.58 22.12
CA LEU A 38 -4.98 2.39 21.22
C LEU A 38 -5.24 1.30 20.18
N THR A 39 -5.84 0.18 20.58
CA THR A 39 -6.25 -0.89 19.64
C THR A 39 -7.22 -0.34 18.59
N GLY A 40 -8.25 0.40 19.01
CA GLY A 40 -9.20 1.03 18.10
C GLY A 40 -8.54 2.01 17.13
N LEU A 41 -7.61 2.83 17.62
CA LEU A 41 -6.83 3.76 16.79
C LEU A 41 -5.95 3.03 15.78
N MET A 42 -5.24 1.98 16.19
CA MET A 42 -4.39 1.20 15.29
C MET A 42 -5.20 0.49 14.20
N VAL A 43 -6.37 -0.04 14.53
CA VAL A 43 -7.28 -0.65 13.52
C VAL A 43 -7.78 0.41 12.53
N ALA A 44 -8.11 1.62 13.00
CA ALA A 44 -8.49 2.72 12.11
C ALA A 44 -7.33 3.12 11.17
N ILE A 45 -6.10 3.19 11.69
CA ILE A 45 -4.90 3.44 10.89
C ILE A 45 -4.71 2.33 9.85
N ALA A 46 -4.85 1.06 10.24
CA ALA A 46 -4.73 -0.08 9.33
C ALA A 46 -5.77 -0.04 8.19
N ALA A 47 -6.99 0.41 8.47
CA ALA A 47 -8.03 0.58 7.47
C ALA A 47 -7.67 1.70 6.47
N VAL A 48 -7.12 2.81 6.96
CA VAL A 48 -6.62 3.90 6.10
C VAL A 48 -5.44 3.42 5.27
N ASP A 49 -4.48 2.70 5.87
CA ASP A 49 -3.30 2.16 5.18
C ASP A 49 -3.68 1.24 4.01
N ALA A 50 -4.67 0.36 4.22
CA ALA A 50 -5.17 -0.56 3.19
C ALA A 50 -5.68 0.14 1.93
N VAL A 51 -6.17 1.38 2.04
CA VAL A 51 -6.71 2.17 0.93
C VAL A 51 -5.67 3.15 0.37
N VAL A 52 -4.94 3.83 1.25
CA VAL A 52 -3.99 4.87 0.89
C VAL A 52 -2.75 4.29 0.21
N THR A 53 -2.23 3.17 0.71
CA THR A 53 -1.03 2.53 0.13
C THR A 53 -1.19 2.14 -1.34
N PRO A 54 -2.23 1.41 -1.79
CA PRO A 54 -2.39 1.11 -3.22
C PRO A 54 -2.62 2.35 -4.08
N TYR A 55 -3.27 3.39 -3.53
CA TYR A 55 -3.49 4.66 -4.22
C TYR A 55 -2.17 5.42 -4.47
N ILE A 56 -1.33 5.55 -3.44
CA ILE A 56 -0.02 6.20 -3.54
C ILE A 56 0.89 5.43 -4.50
N LEU A 57 0.88 4.09 -4.42
CA LEU A 57 1.70 3.26 -5.33
C LEU A 57 1.22 3.36 -6.78
N GLY A 58 -0.09 3.56 -7.00
CA GLY A 58 -0.65 3.91 -8.30
C GLY A 58 -0.04 5.20 -8.86
N GLN A 59 -0.15 6.29 -8.09
CA GLN A 59 0.38 7.59 -8.50
C GLN A 59 1.90 7.59 -8.71
N ALA A 60 2.65 6.90 -7.84
CA ALA A 60 4.11 6.83 -7.96
C ALA A 60 4.56 6.23 -9.29
N ILE A 61 3.83 5.22 -9.78
CA ILE A 61 4.13 4.57 -11.06
C ILE A 61 3.74 5.47 -12.24
N GLU A 62 2.57 6.09 -12.21
CA GLU A 62 2.14 7.05 -13.25
C GLU A 62 3.11 8.23 -13.39
N ASN A 63 3.62 8.73 -12.26
CA ASN A 63 4.62 9.80 -12.24
C ASN A 63 5.97 9.33 -12.80
N ALA A 64 6.40 8.11 -12.47
CA ALA A 64 7.65 7.53 -12.99
C ALA A 64 7.61 7.36 -14.52
N GLU A 65 6.51 6.84 -15.08
CA GLU A 65 6.34 6.70 -16.54
C GLU A 65 6.35 8.05 -17.26
N SER A 66 5.72 9.06 -16.64
CA SER A 66 5.66 10.43 -17.18
C SER A 66 7.02 11.11 -17.21
N GLU A 67 7.89 10.84 -16.24
CA GLU A 67 9.25 11.37 -16.18
C GLU A 67 10.17 10.68 -17.19
N GLU A 68 10.06 9.36 -17.32
CA GLU A 68 10.85 8.56 -18.28
C GLU A 68 10.54 8.98 -19.72
N THR A 69 9.25 9.17 -20.05
CA THR A 69 8.82 9.71 -21.34
C THR A 69 9.41 11.09 -21.61
N ARG A 70 9.50 11.96 -20.59
CA ARG A 70 10.03 13.32 -20.71
C ARG A 70 11.54 13.37 -20.89
N GLN A 71 12.27 12.34 -20.45
CA GLN A 71 13.72 12.22 -20.64
C GLN A 71 14.11 11.64 -22.01
N GLN A 72 13.17 11.00 -22.72
CA GLN A 72 13.41 10.42 -24.05
C GLN A 72 13.11 11.36 -25.22
N VAL A 73 12.57 12.57 -24.98
CA VAL A 73 12.33 13.64 -25.98
C VAL A 73 13.35 14.75 -25.84
#